data_AF-A0A1I7N5V2-F1
#
_entry.id   AF-A0A1I7N5V2-F1
#
_cell.length_a   1.000
_cell.length_b   1.000
_cell.length_c   1.000
_cell.angle_alpha   90.00
_cell.angle_beta   90.00
_cell.angle_gamma   90.00
#
_symmetry.space_group_name_H-M   'P 1'
#
loop_
_entity.id
_entity.type
_entity.pdbx_description
1 polymer ?
#
loop_
_entity_poly.entity_id
_entity_poly.type
_entity_poly.pdbx_seq_one_letter_code
_entity_poly.pdbx_strand_id
1 'polypeptide(L)'
;MKRLIPLLLLLVVPPAFAEEQSAWQQQKCALYADAWSRALETVGPDDINYNFLASNENFIASGCMESAGICPRSNRERDIADLLTMVLMNEGAASTFAPFRC
;
A
#
# COMPACT_ATOMS: atom_id res chain seq x y z
N MET A 1 -32.20 19.82 51.95
CA MET A 1 -31.40 18.57 51.90
C MET A 1 -31.72 17.82 50.62
N LYS A 2 -30.67 17.33 49.93
CA LYS A 2 -30.64 16.32 48.85
C LYS A 2 -31.14 16.75 47.46
N ARG A 3 -30.49 16.40 46.35
CA ARG A 3 -29.12 15.89 46.05
C ARG A 3 -28.91 16.21 44.56
N LEU A 4 -27.84 16.94 44.24
CA LEU A 4 -27.38 17.17 42.86
C LEU A 4 -26.86 15.83 42.30
N ILE A 5 -27.42 15.38 41.17
CA ILE A 5 -26.95 14.20 40.43
C ILE A 5 -26.01 14.71 39.33
N PRO A 6 -24.71 14.33 39.32
CA PRO A 6 -23.83 14.70 38.23
C PRO A 6 -24.10 13.78 37.04
N LEU A 7 -24.34 14.39 35.89
CA LEU A 7 -24.46 13.70 34.60
C LEU A 7 -23.04 13.29 34.15
N LEU A 8 -22.66 12.04 34.40
CA LEU A 8 -21.41 11.47 33.90
C LEU A 8 -21.60 11.11 32.43
N LEU A 9 -21.10 11.96 31.53
CA LEU A 9 -21.09 11.73 30.09
C LEU A 9 -19.98 10.69 29.78
N LEU A 10 -20.35 9.41 29.65
CA LEU A 10 -19.44 8.39 29.10
C LEU A 10 -19.23 8.66 27.61
N LEU A 11 -18.01 9.05 27.23
CA LEU A 11 -17.53 9.03 25.86
C LEU A 11 -17.39 7.56 25.42
N VAL A 12 -18.40 7.03 24.73
CA VAL A 12 -18.30 5.76 24.01
C VAL A 12 -17.43 6.01 22.79
N VAL A 13 -16.15 5.63 22.86
CA VAL A 13 -15.28 5.56 21.68
C VAL A 13 -15.70 4.31 20.89
N PRO A 14 -16.25 4.44 19.68
CA PRO A 14 -16.59 3.26 18.88
C PRO A 14 -15.31 2.49 18.55
N PRO A 15 -15.36 1.14 18.52
CA PRO A 15 -14.22 0.35 18.09
C PRO A 15 -13.90 0.72 16.64
N ALA A 16 -12.63 0.96 16.34
CA ALA A 16 -12.16 1.03 14.98
C ALA A 16 -12.28 -0.38 14.38
N PHE A 17 -13.27 -0.59 13.53
CA PHE A 17 -13.36 -1.82 12.75
C PHE A 17 -12.26 -1.77 11.69
N ALA A 18 -11.32 -2.73 11.73
CA ALA A 18 -10.49 -3.00 10.58
C ALA A 18 -11.41 -3.46 9.46
N GLU A 19 -11.51 -2.68 8.39
CA GLU A 19 -12.29 -3.07 7.21
C GLU A 19 -11.67 -4.33 6.60
N GLU A 20 -12.45 -5.40 6.52
CA GLU A 20 -12.00 -6.65 5.92
C GLU A 20 -11.71 -6.42 4.43
N GLN A 21 -10.52 -6.79 3.97
CA GLN A 21 -10.15 -6.59 2.57
C GLN A 21 -11.09 -7.37 1.66
N SER A 22 -11.69 -6.69 0.69
CA SER A 22 -12.45 -7.36 -0.38
C SER A 22 -11.57 -8.35 -1.14
N ALA A 23 -12.17 -9.40 -1.69
CA ALA A 23 -11.47 -10.36 -2.55
C ALA A 23 -10.73 -9.68 -3.71
N TRP A 24 -11.29 -8.58 -4.22
CA TRP A 24 -10.65 -7.78 -5.26
C TRP A 24 -9.39 -7.05 -4.76
N GLN A 25 -9.40 -6.50 -3.55
CA GLN A 25 -8.19 -5.89 -2.96
C GLN A 25 -7.08 -6.93 -2.77
N GLN A 26 -7.43 -8.11 -2.26
CA GLN A 26 -6.49 -9.21 -2.10
C GLN A 26 -5.89 -9.64 -3.45
N GLN A 27 -6.73 -9.74 -4.49
CA GLN A 27 -6.28 -10.07 -5.84
C GLN A 27 -5.33 -9.03 -6.42
N LYS A 28 -5.61 -7.73 -6.25
CA LYS A 28 -4.70 -6.66 -6.68
C LYS A 28 -3.36 -6.71 -5.96
N CYS A 29 -3.35 -7.02 -4.66
CA CYS A 29 -2.10 -7.13 -3.91
C CYS A 29 -1.26 -8.34 -4.35
N ALA A 30 -1.90 -9.48 -4.59
CA ALA A 30 -1.23 -10.66 -5.13
C ALA A 30 -0.63 -10.37 -6.52
N LEU A 31 -1.37 -9.69 -7.39
CA LEU A 31 -0.88 -9.25 -8.69
C LEU A 31 0.34 -8.33 -8.57
N TYR A 32 0.27 -7.36 -7.66
CA TYR A 32 1.37 -6.42 -7.43
C TYR A 32 2.64 -7.13 -6.93
N ALA A 33 2.51 -8.05 -5.97
CA ALA A 33 3.64 -8.79 -5.41
C ALA A 33 4.33 -9.67 -6.45
N ASP A 34 3.55 -10.34 -7.30
CA ASP A 34 4.07 -11.13 -8.42
C ASP A 34 4.79 -10.25 -9.46
N ALA A 35 4.19 -9.11 -9.83
CA ALA A 35 4.80 -8.15 -10.74
C ALA A 35 6.09 -7.54 -10.17
N TRP A 36 6.16 -7.32 -8.85
CA TRP A 36 7.35 -6.83 -8.15
C TRP A 36 8.52 -7.79 -8.26
N SER A 37 8.30 -9.08 -7.98
CA SER A 37 9.34 -10.12 -8.12
C SER A 37 9.89 -10.14 -9.54
N ARG A 38 9.00 -10.15 -10.54
CA ARG A 38 9.39 -10.17 -11.96
C ARG A 38 10.12 -8.91 -12.39
N ALA A 39 9.73 -7.75 -11.88
CA ALA A 39 10.40 -6.49 -12.20
C ALA A 39 11.83 -6.46 -11.65
N LEU A 40 12.06 -6.93 -10.42
CA LEU A 40 13.41 -7.05 -9.85
C LEU A 40 14.30 -8.01 -10.65
N GLU A 41 13.75 -9.15 -11.08
CA GLU A 41 14.46 -10.10 -11.95
C GLU A 41 14.80 -9.50 -13.32
N THR A 42 13.89 -8.69 -13.88
CA THR A 42 14.03 -8.10 -15.22
C THR A 42 15.02 -6.92 -15.24
N VAL A 43 14.95 -6.04 -14.24
CA VAL A 43 15.74 -4.81 -14.20
C VAL A 43 17.13 -5.03 -13.61
N GLY A 44 17.25 -5.99 -12.68
CA GLY A 44 18.49 -6.26 -11.93
C GLY A 44 18.70 -5.31 -10.74
N PRO A 45 19.68 -5.62 -9.86
CA PRO A 45 19.83 -4.94 -8.56
C PRO A 45 20.57 -3.61 -8.59
N ASP A 46 21.16 -3.24 -9.73
CA ASP A 46 22.05 -2.08 -9.83
C ASP A 46 21.27 -0.77 -9.67
N ASP A 47 21.85 0.21 -8.97
CA ASP A 47 21.29 1.56 -8.81
C ASP A 47 19.86 1.60 -8.25
N ILE A 48 19.55 0.69 -7.32
CA ILE A 48 18.27 0.69 -6.58
C ILE A 48 18.54 1.05 -5.11
N ASN A 49 17.85 2.07 -4.61
CA ASN A 49 17.90 2.50 -3.23
C ASN A 49 17.20 1.48 -2.32
N TYR A 50 17.84 1.14 -1.20
CA TYR A 50 17.26 0.27 -0.19
C TYR A 50 15.90 0.77 0.34
N ASN A 51 15.70 2.08 0.46
CA ASN A 51 14.42 2.64 0.88
C ASN A 51 13.31 2.38 -0.15
N PHE A 52 13.64 2.34 -1.45
CA PHE A 52 12.68 1.97 -2.48
C PHE A 52 12.28 0.51 -2.34
N LEU A 53 13.25 -0.41 -2.22
CA LEU A 53 12.99 -1.84 -1.99
C LEU A 53 12.11 -2.05 -0.75
N ALA A 54 12.56 -1.54 0.39
CA ALA A 54 11.87 -1.72 1.67
C ALA A 54 10.45 -1.12 1.66
N SER A 55 10.23 0.01 0.98
CA SER A 55 8.90 0.61 0.92
C SER A 55 7.92 -0.23 0.09
N ASN A 56 8.36 -0.82 -1.04
CA ASN A 56 7.52 -1.72 -1.83
C ASN A 56 7.24 -3.03 -1.08
N GLU A 57 8.24 -3.58 -0.41
CA GLU A 57 8.09 -4.79 0.43
C GLU A 57 7.15 -4.54 1.62
N ASN A 58 7.25 -3.40 2.29
CA ASN A 58 6.32 -3.00 3.36
C ASN A 58 4.90 -2.81 2.84
N PHE A 59 4.73 -2.19 1.67
CA PHE A 59 3.43 -2.05 1.04
C PHE A 59 2.80 -3.43 0.79
N ILE A 60 3.55 -4.39 0.25
CA ILE A 60 3.11 -5.79 0.06
C ILE A 60 2.78 -6.44 1.41
N ALA A 61 3.66 -6.31 2.40
CA ALA A 61 3.47 -6.90 3.73
C ALA A 61 2.24 -6.35 4.47
N SER A 62 1.84 -5.11 4.19
CA SER A 62 0.60 -4.50 4.69
C SER A 62 -0.68 -5.04 4.02
N GLY A 63 -0.55 -5.95 3.05
CA GLY A 63 -1.64 -6.36 2.16
C GLY A 63 -2.05 -5.26 1.18
N CYS A 64 -1.11 -4.39 0.80
CA CYS A 64 -1.31 -3.27 -0.12
C CYS A 64 -2.41 -2.28 0.32
N MET A 65 -2.57 -2.10 1.63
CA MET A 65 -3.61 -1.25 2.24
C MET A 65 -3.09 0.09 2.73
N GLU A 66 -1.80 0.16 3.08
CA GLU A 66 -1.20 1.40 3.52
C GLU A 66 -1.06 2.36 2.33
N SER A 67 -1.44 3.63 2.55
CA SER A 67 -1.11 4.68 1.58
C SER A 67 0.39 4.91 1.63
N ALA A 68 1.11 4.29 0.71
CA ALA A 68 2.53 4.50 0.53
C ALA A 68 2.75 5.63 -0.49
N GLY A 69 3.69 6.52 -0.20
CA GLY A 69 4.22 7.52 -1.13
C GLY A 69 5.61 7.11 -1.56
N ILE A 70 5.70 6.08 -2.41
CA ILE A 70 6.97 5.55 -2.89
C ILE A 70 7.41 6.41 -4.08
N CYS A 71 8.50 7.15 -3.92
CA CYS A 71 9.04 8.01 -4.98
C CYS A 71 10.29 7.38 -5.59
N PRO A 72 10.23 6.89 -6.85
CA PRO A 72 11.40 6.44 -7.59
C PRO A 72 12.40 7.59 -7.81
N ARG A 73 13.67 7.36 -7.46
CA ARG A 73 14.78 8.34 -7.50
C ARG A 73 15.78 8.03 -8.61
N SER A 74 16.07 6.76 -8.86
CA SER A 74 16.99 6.34 -9.92
C SER A 74 16.27 6.00 -11.22
N ASN A 75 17.03 5.80 -12.31
CA ASN A 75 16.43 5.33 -13.57
C ASN A 75 15.89 3.90 -13.42
N ARG A 76 16.61 3.03 -12.69
CA ARG A 76 16.20 1.64 -12.47
C ARG A 76 14.94 1.52 -11.63
N GLU A 77 14.80 2.39 -10.62
CA GLU A 77 13.57 2.46 -9.83
C GLU A 77 12.37 2.94 -10.66
N ARG A 78 12.59 3.88 -11.61
CA ARG A 78 11.55 4.32 -12.55
C ARG A 78 11.15 3.21 -13.51
N ASP A 79 12.12 2.47 -14.05
CA ASP A 79 11.85 1.32 -14.92
C ASP A 79 10.98 0.28 -14.20
N ILE A 80 11.27 0.00 -12.92
CA ILE A 80 10.44 -0.90 -12.10
C ILE A 80 9.04 -0.32 -11.89
N ALA A 81 8.92 0.96 -11.51
CA ALA A 81 7.63 1.61 -11.28
C ALA A 81 6.77 1.64 -12.55
N ASP A 82 7.38 1.85 -13.71
CA ASP A 82 6.71 1.83 -15.01
C ASP A 82 6.22 0.41 -15.36
N LEU A 83 7.05 -0.61 -15.18
CA LEU A 83 6.66 -2.01 -15.41
C LEU A 83 5.47 -2.41 -14.53
N LEU A 84 5.53 -2.08 -13.23
CA LEU A 84 4.44 -2.34 -12.30
C LEU A 84 3.16 -1.62 -12.71
N THR A 85 3.27 -0.35 -13.08
CA THR A 85 2.13 0.45 -13.54
C THR A 85 1.51 -0.16 -14.79
N MET A 86 2.33 -0.58 -15.77
CA MET A 86 1.84 -1.24 -16.98
C MET A 86 1.10 -2.55 -16.68
N VAL A 87 1.64 -3.41 -15.79
CA VAL A 87 0.95 -4.64 -15.38
C VAL A 87 -0.39 -4.33 -14.73
N LEU A 88 -0.43 -3.39 -13.77
CA LEU A 88 -1.67 -2.99 -13.12
C LEU A 88 -2.68 -2.39 -14.11
N MET A 89 -2.24 -1.62 -15.10
CA MET A 89 -3.14 -1.08 -16.14
C MET A 89 -3.72 -2.20 -17.00
N ASN A 90 -2.89 -3.16 -17.43
CA ASN A 90 -3.33 -4.27 -18.28
C ASN A 90 -4.35 -5.18 -17.57
N GLU A 91 -4.21 -5.34 -16.25
CA GLU A 91 -5.11 -6.15 -15.43
C GLU A 91 -6.31 -5.35 -14.87
N GLY A 92 -6.48 -4.08 -15.28
CA GLY A 92 -7.57 -3.23 -14.79
C GLY A 92 -7.47 -2.85 -13.30
N ALA A 93 -6.28 -2.97 -12.71
CA ALA A 93 -5.98 -2.75 -11.30
C ALA A 93 -5.33 -1.38 -10.98
N ALA A 94 -5.00 -0.55 -11.98
CA ALA A 94 -4.17 0.64 -11.79
C ALA A 94 -4.74 1.69 -10.82
N SER A 95 -5.98 2.16 -11.05
CA SER A 95 -6.70 3.23 -10.31
C SER A 95 -5.87 4.04 -9.28
N THR A 96 -6.31 4.14 -8.03
CA THR A 96 -5.57 4.74 -6.91
C THR A 96 -4.72 3.72 -6.15
N PHE A 97 -4.49 2.55 -6.75
CA PHE A 97 -3.90 1.40 -6.07
C PHE A 97 -2.37 1.44 -6.09
N ALA A 98 -1.76 1.92 -7.17
CA ALA A 98 -0.30 2.00 -7.27
C ALA A 98 0.27 2.94 -6.18
N PRO A 99 1.32 2.54 -5.45
CA PRO A 99 1.86 3.30 -4.31
C PRO A 99 2.82 4.42 -4.73
N PHE A 100 2.86 4.78 -6.02
CA PHE A 100 3.86 5.70 -6.54
C PHE A 100 3.39 7.15 -6.44
N ARG A 101 4.13 7.94 -5.65
CA ARG A 101 3.92 9.38 -5.51
C ARG A 101 5.22 10.07 -5.15
N CYS A 102 5.48 11.16 -5.86
CA CYS A 102 6.45 12.21 -5.54
C CYS A 102 5.66 13.54 -5.48
#